data_AF-A0A3P7IIG3-F1
#
_entry.id   AF-A0A3P7IIG3-F1
#
_cell.length_a   1.000
_cell.length_b   1.000
_cell.length_c   1.000
_cell.angle_alpha   90.00
_cell.angle_beta   90.00
_cell.angle_gamma   90.00
#
_symmetry.space_group_name_H-M   'P 1'
#
loop_
_entity.id
_entity.type
_entity.pdbx_description
1 polymer ?
#
loop_
_entity_poly.entity_id
_entity_poly.type
_entity_poly.pdbx_seq_one_letter_code
_entity_poly.pdbx_strand_id
1 'polypeptide(L)'
;MLDESLWIGRDYRIREHFEAGVLMGLGTFNLMLSTLPSKVLRLLEVVGFSGDKIIGMRELHRCAAMTNTLMANFSVMLLLAWNLIACFMFGAGQPDLALCHRLIPSLMSKYPKGAIVLFLRARLLLVSGEIDAAICCFNMSIQSQQEYKQFHHVAYWELL
;
A
#
# COMPACT_ATOMS: atom_id res chain seq x y z
N MET A 1 14.52 0.57 19.36
CA MET A 1 14.17 -0.86 19.28
C MET A 1 13.23 -1.12 20.45
N LEU A 2 12.10 -1.80 20.25
CA LEU A 2 11.14 -2.07 21.34
C LEU A 2 11.84 -2.92 22.41
N ASP A 3 11.65 -2.57 23.68
CA ASP A 3 12.24 -3.28 24.81
C ASP A 3 11.79 -4.75 24.81
N GLU A 4 12.75 -5.68 24.71
CA GLU A 4 12.46 -7.12 24.66
C GLU A 4 11.85 -7.63 25.97
N SER A 5 12.11 -6.94 27.09
CA SER A 5 11.56 -7.29 28.39
C SER A 5 10.03 -7.19 28.42
N LEU A 6 9.43 -6.33 27.58
CA LEU A 6 7.98 -6.16 27.46
C LEU A 6 7.27 -7.44 26.99
N TRP A 7 7.97 -8.30 26.25
CA TRP A 7 7.40 -9.46 25.57
C TRP A 7 7.61 -10.78 26.33
N ILE A 8 8.33 -10.75 27.45
CA ILE A 8 8.55 -11.94 28.28
C ILE A 8 7.21 -12.50 28.74
N GLY A 9 6.96 -13.78 28.46
CA GLY A 9 5.72 -14.48 28.83
C GLY A 9 4.49 -14.16 27.97
N ARG A 10 4.62 -13.35 26.91
CA ARG A 10 3.53 -13.02 25.98
C ARG A 10 3.57 -13.89 24.72
N ASP A 11 2.43 -14.02 24.06
CA ASP A 11 2.32 -14.75 22.78
C ASP A 11 3.14 -14.04 21.69
N TYR A 12 4.01 -14.80 21.03
CA TYR A 12 4.86 -14.33 19.94
C TYR A 12 4.04 -13.77 18.76
N ARG A 13 2.83 -14.27 18.52
CA ARG A 13 1.95 -13.78 17.45
C ARG A 13 1.47 -12.35 17.72
N ILE A 14 1.15 -12.06 18.98
CA ILE A 14 0.74 -10.70 19.40
C ILE A 14 1.89 -9.73 19.16
N ARG A 15 3.12 -10.13 19.52
CA ARG A 15 4.32 -9.36 19.22
C ARG A 15 4.49 -9.11 17.73
N GLU A 16 4.41 -10.15 16.90
CA GLU A 16 4.57 -10.04 15.45
C GLU A 16 3.53 -9.10 14.82
N HIS A 17 2.26 -9.21 15.22
CA HIS A 17 1.20 -8.31 14.77
C HIS A 17 1.41 -6.86 15.21
N PHE A 18 1.86 -6.65 16.45
CA PHE A 18 2.16 -5.32 16.97
C PHE A 18 3.33 -4.68 16.21
N GLU A 19 4.43 -5.41 16.06
CA GLU A 19 5.61 -4.95 15.30
C GLU A 19 5.23 -4.61 13.85
N ALA A 20 4.47 -5.47 13.17
CA ALA A 20 4.00 -5.20 11.82
C ALA A 20 3.12 -3.94 11.75
N GLY A 21 2.23 -3.75 12.72
CA GLY A 21 1.41 -2.54 12.82
C GLY A 21 2.22 -1.26 13.01
N VAL A 22 3.23 -1.29 13.89
CA VAL A 22 4.14 -0.16 14.11
C VAL A 22 4.93 0.16 12.84
N LEU A 23 5.49 -0.85 12.17
CA LEU A 23 6.23 -0.69 10.92
C LEU A 23 5.36 -0.12 9.81
N MET A 24 4.14 -0.65 9.63
CA MET A 24 3.19 -0.13 8.65
C MET A 24 2.81 1.31 8.95
N GLY A 25 2.52 1.64 10.22
CA GLY A 25 2.16 2.99 10.64
C GLY A 25 3.29 3.99 10.43
N LEU A 26 4.50 3.70 10.91
CA LEU A 26 5.68 4.54 10.70
C LEU A 26 6.01 4.72 9.23
N GLY A 27 5.92 3.63 8.46
CA GLY A 27 6.16 3.62 7.03
C GLY A 27 5.19 4.53 6.28
N THR A 28 3.89 4.34 6.53
CA THR A 28 2.81 5.13 5.94
C THR A 28 2.92 6.60 6.32
N PHE A 29 3.16 6.89 7.59
CA PHE A 29 3.22 8.25 8.11
C PHE A 29 4.37 9.04 7.48
N ASN A 30 5.58 8.48 7.48
CA ASN A 30 6.74 9.10 6.87
C ASN A 30 6.56 9.31 5.37
N LEU A 31 5.99 8.33 4.67
CA LEU A 31 5.73 8.40 3.25
C LEU A 31 4.70 9.49 2.90
N MET A 32 3.58 9.55 3.62
CA MET A 32 2.55 10.58 3.41
C MET A 32 3.05 11.99 3.72
N LEU A 33 3.78 12.19 4.82
CA LEU A 33 4.34 13.50 5.11
C LEU A 33 5.37 13.94 4.08
N SER A 34 6.14 13.00 3.51
CA SER A 34 7.13 13.31 2.48
C SER A 34 6.54 13.83 1.16
N THR A 35 5.24 13.60 0.89
CA THR A 35 4.56 14.13 -0.29
C THR A 35 3.92 15.49 -0.07
N LEU A 36 3.86 15.98 1.18
CA LEU A 36 3.23 17.26 1.46
C LEU A 36 4.07 18.42 0.90
N PRO A 37 3.41 19.48 0.40
CA PRO A 37 4.11 20.70 0.01
C PRO A 37 4.93 21.26 1.18
N SER A 38 6.12 21.80 0.88
CA SER A 38 7.09 22.26 1.88
C SER A 38 6.57 23.32 2.86
N LYS A 39 5.50 24.06 2.50
CA LYS A 39 4.84 25.01 3.39
C LYS A 39 4.00 24.30 4.46
N VAL A 40 3.28 23.24 4.08
CA VAL A 40 2.47 22.44 4.99
C VAL A 40 3.38 21.62 5.90
N LEU A 41 4.41 21.00 5.34
CA LEU A 41 5.38 20.22 6.10
C LEU A 41 6.06 21.06 7.19
N ARG A 42 6.49 22.29 6.87
CA ARG A 42 7.09 23.20 7.86
C ARG A 42 6.19 23.51 9.05
N LEU A 43 4.87 23.61 8.85
CA LEU A 43 3.93 23.82 9.97
C LEU A 43 3.83 22.58 10.88
N LEU A 44 3.91 21.38 10.29
CA LEU A 44 3.90 20.13 11.03
C LEU A 44 5.24 19.88 11.75
N GLU A 45 6.36 20.32 11.18
CA GLU A 45 7.68 20.25 11.83
C GLU A 45 7.74 21.08 13.12
N VAL A 46 7.02 22.20 13.19
CA VAL A 46 6.93 23.02 14.43
C VAL A 46 6.34 22.24 15.60
N VAL A 47 5.40 21.31 15.34
CA VAL A 47 4.80 20.45 16.36
C VAL A 47 5.50 19.10 16.49
N GLY A 48 6.65 18.92 15.82
CA GLY A 48 7.52 17.75 15.94
C GLY A 48 7.27 16.64 14.92
N PHE A 49 6.50 16.89 13.86
CA PHE A 49 6.27 15.90 12.80
C PHE A 49 7.16 16.17 11.58
N SER A 50 7.87 15.14 11.13
CA SER A 50 8.64 15.17 9.89
C SER A 50 8.36 13.92 9.06
N GLY A 51 8.60 14.01 7.75
CA GLY A 51 8.39 12.91 6.82
C GLY A 51 9.63 12.64 5.99
N ASP A 52 10.08 11.38 5.99
CA ASP A 52 11.17 10.91 5.15
C ASP A 52 10.71 9.76 4.26
N LYS A 53 10.73 9.96 2.93
CA LYS A 53 10.32 8.94 1.95
C LYS A 53 11.14 7.65 2.07
N ILE A 54 12.45 7.75 2.29
CA ILE A 54 13.36 6.59 2.35
C ILE A 54 13.04 5.75 3.58
N ILE A 55 12.86 6.40 4.74
CA ILE A 55 12.42 5.71 5.97
C ILE A 55 11.03 5.09 5.74
N GLY A 56 10.11 5.86 5.17
CA GLY A 56 8.75 5.41 4.87
C GLY A 56 8.73 4.12 4.04
N MET A 57 9.44 4.12 2.91
CA MET A 57 9.56 2.96 2.03
C MET A 57 10.25 1.78 2.74
N ARG A 58 11.31 2.02 3.52
CA ARG A 58 12.05 0.96 4.23
C ARG A 58 11.16 0.23 5.23
N GLU A 59 10.42 0.95 6.07
CA GLU A 59 9.57 0.33 7.09
C GLU A 59 8.37 -0.39 6.45
N LEU A 60 7.80 0.14 5.35
CA LEU A 60 6.76 -0.57 4.60
C LEU A 60 7.26 -1.90 4.02
N HIS A 61 8.45 -1.92 3.41
CA HIS A 61 9.05 -3.17 2.91
C HIS A 61 9.32 -4.17 4.04
N ARG A 62 9.79 -3.69 5.19
CA ARG A 62 10.01 -4.54 6.37
C ARG A 62 8.70 -5.12 6.88
N CYS A 63 7.62 -4.33 6.93
CA CYS A 63 6.29 -4.83 7.27
C CYS A 63 5.79 -5.86 6.25
N ALA A 64 5.95 -5.59 4.95
CA ALA A 64 5.53 -6.50 3.88
C ALA A 64 6.22 -7.87 3.94
N ALA A 65 7.45 -7.94 4.48
CA ALA A 65 8.17 -9.18 4.71
C ALA A 65 7.61 -10.01 5.88
N MET A 66 6.77 -9.44 6.76
CA MET A 66 6.15 -10.14 7.90
C MET A 66 4.86 -10.88 7.48
N THR A 67 5.00 -11.84 6.56
CA THR A 67 3.91 -12.45 5.77
C THR A 67 2.78 -13.12 6.57
N ASN A 68 3.00 -13.42 7.85
CA ASN A 68 2.01 -14.00 8.78
C ASN A 68 1.03 -12.96 9.34
N THR A 69 1.26 -11.67 9.08
CA THR A 69 0.45 -10.58 9.65
C THR A 69 -0.52 -10.00 8.63
N LEU A 70 -1.66 -9.50 9.12
CA LEU A 70 -2.61 -8.75 8.30
C LEU A 70 -1.99 -7.45 7.75
N MET A 71 -1.18 -6.79 8.58
CA MET A 71 -0.54 -5.51 8.24
C MET A 71 0.48 -5.66 7.12
N ALA A 72 1.11 -6.83 6.96
CA ALA A 72 1.94 -7.11 5.79
C ALA A 72 1.15 -7.00 4.49
N ASN A 73 -0.07 -7.55 4.43
CA ASN A 73 -0.91 -7.46 3.23
C ASN A 73 -1.31 -6.00 2.94
N PHE A 74 -1.66 -5.22 3.97
CA PHE A 74 -1.95 -3.78 3.82
C PHE A 74 -0.72 -2.98 3.38
N SER A 75 0.46 -3.30 3.91
CA SER A 75 1.71 -2.67 3.48
C SER A 75 1.99 -2.95 2.00
N VAL A 76 1.78 -4.19 1.53
CA VAL A 76 1.88 -4.53 0.11
C VAL A 76 0.87 -3.74 -0.73
N MET A 77 -0.39 -3.64 -0.30
CA MET A 77 -1.40 -2.82 -0.98
C MET A 77 -1.00 -1.34 -1.05
N LEU A 78 -0.42 -0.79 0.02
CA LEU A 78 0.05 0.59 0.05
C LEU A 78 1.27 0.82 -0.85
N LEU A 79 2.23 -0.11 -0.88
CA LEU A 79 3.37 -0.07 -1.79
C LEU A 79 2.92 -0.11 -3.26
N LEU A 80 1.92 -0.94 -3.57
CA LEU A 80 1.30 -0.98 -4.90
C LEU A 80 0.58 0.34 -5.21
N ALA A 81 -0.26 0.85 -4.31
CA ALA A 81 -0.95 2.12 -4.49
C ALA A 81 0.02 3.29 -4.66
N TRP A 82 1.14 3.28 -3.93
CA TRP A 82 2.19 4.27 -4.08
C TRP A 82 2.76 4.29 -5.50
N ASN A 83 3.22 3.12 -5.99
CA ASN A 83 3.87 3.03 -7.29
C ASN A 83 2.89 3.15 -8.47
N LEU A 84 1.66 2.65 -8.34
CA LEU A 84 0.69 2.61 -9.45
C LEU A 84 -0.22 3.84 -9.53
N ILE A 85 -0.31 4.63 -8.46
CA ILE A 85 -1.26 5.75 -8.36
C ILE A 85 -0.54 6.99 -7.83
N ALA A 86 0.02 6.93 -6.61
CA ALA A 86 0.54 8.13 -5.93
C ALA A 86 1.71 8.78 -6.68
N CYS A 87 2.66 8.00 -7.20
CA CYS A 87 3.79 8.51 -8.00
C CYS A 87 3.30 9.34 -9.19
N PHE A 88 2.23 8.90 -9.87
CA PHE A 88 1.63 9.61 -10.99
C PHE A 88 0.89 10.88 -10.53
N MET A 89 0.11 10.80 -9.45
CA MET A 89 -0.64 11.96 -8.94
C MET A 89 0.25 13.08 -8.41
N PHE A 90 1.32 12.74 -7.70
CA PHE A 90 2.22 13.72 -7.07
C PHE A 90 3.41 14.12 -7.96
N GLY A 91 3.56 13.54 -9.15
CA GLY A 91 4.77 13.69 -9.98
C GLY A 91 6.04 13.20 -9.27
N ALA A 92 5.89 12.29 -8.30
CA ALA A 92 6.92 11.91 -7.34
C ALA A 92 7.80 10.76 -7.85
N GLY A 93 8.50 10.98 -8.98
CA GLY A 93 9.56 10.10 -9.48
C GLY A 93 9.11 8.91 -10.33
N GLN A 94 10.06 8.02 -10.65
CA GLN A 94 9.82 6.82 -11.46
C GLN A 94 9.20 5.70 -10.61
N PRO A 95 8.04 5.15 -10.99
CA PRO A 95 7.43 4.03 -10.29
C PRO A 95 8.24 2.74 -10.49
N ASP A 96 8.37 1.92 -9.44
CA ASP A 96 9.01 0.61 -9.53
C ASP A 96 8.00 -0.47 -9.95
N LEU A 97 7.80 -0.59 -11.27
CA LEU A 97 6.89 -1.59 -11.83
C LEU A 97 7.40 -3.02 -11.63
N ALA A 98 8.72 -3.23 -11.56
CA ALA A 98 9.28 -4.55 -11.32
C ALA A 98 8.93 -5.06 -9.92
N LEU A 99 8.97 -4.18 -8.91
CA LEU A 99 8.47 -4.46 -7.58
C LEU A 99 6.97 -4.82 -7.60
N CYS A 100 6.16 -4.04 -8.32
CA CYS A 100 4.72 -4.29 -8.38
C CYS A 100 4.39 -5.67 -8.95
N HIS A 101 5.09 -6.08 -10.02
CA HIS A 101 4.96 -7.43 -10.60
C HIS A 101 5.35 -8.55 -9.62
N ARG A 102 6.34 -8.32 -8.74
CA ARG A 102 6.73 -9.30 -7.70
C ARG A 102 5.71 -9.38 -6.56
N LEU A 103 5.09 -8.25 -6.21
CA LEU A 103 4.19 -8.15 -5.05
C LEU A 103 2.78 -8.65 -5.35
N ILE A 104 2.20 -8.30 -6.50
CA ILE A 104 0.80 -8.60 -6.82
C ILE A 104 0.40 -10.09 -6.75
N PRO A 105 1.24 -11.07 -7.14
CA PRO A 105 0.83 -12.49 -7.15
C PRO A 105 0.54 -13.01 -5.74
N SER A 106 1.28 -12.53 -4.74
CA SER A 106 1.08 -12.91 -3.34
C SER A 106 -0.30 -12.51 -2.81
N LEU A 107 -0.75 -11.29 -3.14
CA LEU A 107 -2.08 -10.80 -2.79
C LEU A 107 -3.17 -11.53 -3.57
N MET A 108 -2.92 -11.81 -4.85
CA MET A 108 -3.89 -12.50 -5.71
C MET A 108 -4.12 -13.94 -5.29
N SER A 109 -3.09 -14.63 -4.81
CA SER A 109 -3.21 -15.98 -4.25
C SER A 109 -4.05 -15.99 -2.96
N LYS A 110 -3.85 -15.01 -2.07
CA LYS A 110 -4.60 -14.90 -0.81
C LYS A 110 -6.03 -14.39 -1.00
N TYR A 111 -6.24 -13.43 -1.90
CA TYR A 111 -7.51 -12.71 -2.09
C TYR A 111 -7.90 -12.64 -3.58
N PRO A 112 -8.19 -13.77 -4.23
CA PRO A 112 -8.41 -13.84 -5.68
C PRO A 112 -9.63 -13.04 -6.16
N LYS A 113 -10.61 -12.80 -5.28
CA LYS A 113 -11.82 -12.02 -5.56
C LYS A 113 -11.87 -10.69 -4.79
N GLY A 114 -10.76 -10.25 -4.20
CA GLY A 114 -10.74 -9.00 -3.43
C GLY A 114 -10.84 -7.79 -4.36
N ALA A 115 -11.85 -6.93 -4.17
CA ALA A 115 -12.08 -5.74 -5.00
C ALA A 115 -10.81 -4.87 -5.14
N ILE A 116 -10.18 -4.52 -4.03
CA ILE A 116 -8.95 -3.70 -4.02
C ILE A 116 -7.79 -4.41 -4.73
N VAL A 117 -7.66 -5.73 -4.54
CA VAL A 117 -6.57 -6.50 -5.16
C VAL A 117 -6.75 -6.59 -6.68
N LEU A 118 -7.99 -6.85 -7.14
CA LEU A 118 -8.34 -6.84 -8.55
C LEU A 118 -8.12 -5.45 -9.17
N PHE A 119 -8.54 -4.39 -8.48
CA PHE A 119 -8.28 -3.01 -8.92
C PHE A 119 -6.78 -2.71 -9.05
N LEU A 120 -5.96 -3.07 -8.05
CA LEU A 120 -4.51 -2.86 -8.11
C LEU A 120 -3.84 -3.68 -9.22
N ARG A 121 -4.32 -4.91 -9.48
CA ARG A 121 -3.87 -5.71 -10.63
C ARG A 121 -4.25 -5.05 -11.95
N ALA A 122 -5.49 -4.58 -12.08
CA ALA A 122 -5.95 -3.86 -13.27
C ALA A 122 -5.10 -2.61 -13.53
N ARG A 123 -4.75 -1.86 -12.48
CA ARG A 123 -3.83 -0.72 -12.56
C ARG A 123 -2.43 -1.10 -13.01
N LEU A 124 -1.89 -2.22 -12.52
CA LEU A 124 -0.60 -2.71 -12.98
C LEU A 124 -0.63 -3.03 -14.48
N LEU A 125 -1.64 -3.78 -14.94
CA LEU A 125 -1.82 -4.13 -16.35
C LEU A 125 -1.98 -2.88 -17.23
N LEU A 126 -2.76 -1.90 -16.78
CA LEU A 126 -2.98 -0.64 -17.47
C LEU A 126 -1.65 0.12 -17.67
N VAL A 127 -0.88 0.29 -16.59
CA VAL A 127 0.42 0.98 -16.64
C VAL A 127 1.46 0.18 -17.43
N SER A 128 1.33 -1.14 -17.51
CA SER A 128 2.16 -2.01 -18.37
C SER A 128 1.73 -2.04 -19.84
N GLY A 129 0.61 -1.41 -20.20
CA GLY A 129 0.11 -1.32 -21.59
C GLY A 129 -0.78 -2.48 -22.01
N GLU A 130 -1.15 -3.39 -21.11
CA GLU A 130 -2.05 -4.52 -21.37
C GLU A 130 -3.52 -4.10 -21.18
N ILE A 131 -4.02 -3.24 -22.08
CA ILE A 131 -5.29 -2.52 -21.93
C ILE A 131 -6.50 -3.47 -21.83
N ASP A 132 -6.63 -4.45 -22.73
CA ASP A 132 -7.78 -5.37 -22.73
C ASP A 132 -7.87 -6.19 -21.44
N ALA A 133 -6.71 -6.66 -20.96
CA ALA A 133 -6.60 -7.38 -19.70
C ALA A 133 -6.92 -6.49 -18.49
N ALA A 134 -6.49 -5.22 -18.52
CA ALA A 134 -6.82 -4.24 -17.50
C ALA A 134 -8.34 -3.99 -17.43
N ILE A 135 -9.00 -3.76 -18.56
CA ILE A 135 -10.45 -3.54 -18.64
C ILE A 135 -11.21 -4.73 -18.07
N CYS A 136 -10.83 -5.95 -18.45
CA CYS A 136 -11.41 -7.18 -17.90
C CYS A 136 -11.26 -7.22 -16.37
N CYS A 137 -10.07 -6.91 -15.86
CA CYS A 137 -9.78 -6.96 -14.44
C CYS A 137 -10.50 -5.86 -13.63
N PHE A 138 -10.66 -4.65 -14.18
CA PHE A 138 -11.49 -3.60 -13.58
C PHE A 138 -12.96 -4.01 -13.48
N ASN A 139 -13.52 -4.61 -14.53
CA ASN A 139 -14.89 -5.12 -14.50
C ASN A 139 -15.07 -6.22 -13.46
N MET A 140 -14.12 -7.14 -13.33
CA MET A 140 -14.10 -8.15 -12.26
C MET A 140 -14.06 -7.50 -10.87
N SER A 141 -13.25 -6.44 -10.70
CA SER A 141 -13.19 -5.68 -9.45
C SER A 141 -14.54 -5.06 -9.08
N ILE A 142 -15.24 -4.44 -10.04
CA ILE A 142 -16.57 -3.85 -9.82
C ILE A 142 -17.58 -4.92 -9.43
N GLN A 143 -17.58 -6.06 -10.14
CA GLN A 143 -18.51 -7.16 -9.89
C GLN A 143 -18.26 -7.92 -8.59
N SER A 144 -17.07 -7.80 -8.00
CA SER A 144 -16.68 -8.55 -6.80
C SER A 144 -17.47 -8.20 -5.54
N GLN A 145 -18.08 -7.01 -5.47
CA GLN A 145 -18.85 -6.54 -4.31
C GLN A 145 -19.92 -5.52 -4.73
N GLN A 146 -20.98 -5.39 -3.92
CA GLN A 146 -22.05 -4.38 -4.10
C GLN A 146 -22.28 -3.48 -2.87
N GLU A 147 -21.52 -3.69 -1.79
CA GLU A 147 -21.66 -2.98 -0.52
C GLU A 147 -21.06 -1.56 -0.59
N TYR A 148 -19.88 -1.43 -1.18
CA TYR A 148 -19.15 -0.17 -1.25
C TYR A 148 -19.17 0.40 -2.68
N LYS A 149 -20.33 0.93 -3.07
CA LYS A 149 -20.59 1.47 -4.42
C LYS A 149 -19.64 2.61 -4.80
N GLN A 150 -19.17 3.39 -3.83
CA GLN A 150 -18.24 4.50 -4.05
C GLN A 150 -16.92 4.01 -4.63
N PHE A 151 -16.48 2.80 -4.26
CA PHE A 151 -15.28 2.19 -4.84
C PHE A 151 -15.45 1.89 -6.34
N HIS A 152 -16.67 1.56 -6.79
CA HIS A 152 -16.93 1.34 -8.21
C HIS A 152 -16.64 2.59 -9.04
N HIS A 153 -16.92 3.79 -8.52
CA HIS A 153 -16.62 5.04 -9.22
C HIS A 153 -15.13 5.22 -9.52
N VAL A 154 -14.25 4.74 -8.63
CA VAL A 154 -12.79 4.76 -8.87
C VAL A 154 -12.42 3.84 -10.02
N ALA A 155 -13.03 2.65 -10.10
CA ALA A 155 -12.80 1.74 -11.22
C ALA A 155 -13.40 2.26 -12.53
N TYR A 156 -14.56 2.92 -12.50
CA TYR A 156 -15.15 3.55 -13.68
C TYR A 156 -14.28 4.70 -14.20
N TRP A 157 -13.70 5.52 -13.31
CA TRP A 157 -12.79 6.59 -13.71
C TRP A 157 -11.60 6.07 -14.53
N GLU A 158 -11.05 4.92 -14.15
CA GLU A 158 -9.92 4.30 -14.85
C GLU A 158 -10.31 3.58 -16.16
N LEU A 159 -11.61 3.35 -16.38
CA LEU A 159 -12.13 2.72 -17.60
C LEU A 159 -12.50 3.74 -18.70
N LEU A 160 -12.57 5.04 -18.35
CA LEU A 160 -12.83 6.14 -19.28
C LEU A 160 -11.58 6.49 -20.09
#